data_AF-A0A9E1WFH2-F1
#
_entry.id   AF-A0A9E1WFH2-F1
#
_cell.length_a   1.000
_cell.length_b   1.000
_cell.length_c   1.000
_cell.angle_alpha   90.00
_cell.angle_beta   90.00
_cell.angle_gamma   90.00
#
_symmetry.space_group_name_H-M   'P 1'
#
loop_
_entity.id
_entity.type
_entity.pdbx_description
1 polymer ?
#
loop_
_entity_poly.entity_id
_entity_poly.type
_entity_poly.pdbx_seq_one_letter_code
_entity_poly.pdbx_strand_id
1 'polypeptide(L)' 'KIVASLNPNGIVELFAGKRKLGSGKVSSLVKEMPIDGLQVGRDEGGTVGDYKDAFDFNGKIKKVRIKIN' A
#
# COMPACT_ATOMS: atom_id res chain seq x y z
N LYS A 1 7.48 -2.01 14.80
CA LYS A 1 6.34 -2.27 13.88
C LYS A 1 5.89 -0.93 13.31
N ILE A 2 5.97 -0.75 12.00
CA ILE A 2 5.43 0.42 11.31
C ILE A 2 4.03 0.08 10.82
N VAL A 3 3.08 0.99 10.98
CA VAL A 3 1.70 0.84 10.52
C VAL A 3 1.36 2.07 9.67
N ALA A 4 0.81 1.83 8.49
CA ALA A 4 0.18 2.85 7.68
C ALA A 4 -1.34 2.69 7.76
N SER A 5 -2.07 3.80 7.90
CA SER A 5 -3.53 3.86 7.84
C SER A 5 -3.94 4.83 6.76
N LEU A 6 -4.89 4.44 5.92
CA LEU A 6 -5.52 5.29 4.91
C LEU A 6 -6.99 5.47 5.27
N ASN A 7 -7.44 6.72 5.38
CA ASN A 7 -8.85 7.01 5.62
C ASN A 7 -9.61 7.33 4.31
N PRO A 8 -10.96 7.33 4.34
CA PRO A 8 -11.79 7.63 3.17
C PRO A 8 -11.62 9.05 2.59
N ASN A 9 -10.96 9.96 3.31
CA ASN A 9 -10.68 11.33 2.85
C ASN A 9 -9.30 11.46 2.20
N GLY A 10 -8.60 10.35 1.97
CA GLY A 10 -7.29 10.32 1.33
C GLY A 10 -6.14 10.71 2.24
N ILE A 11 -6.32 10.73 3.56
CA ILE A 11 -5.22 11.00 4.50
C ILE A 11 -4.54 9.67 4.83
N VAL A 12 -3.24 9.61 4.54
CA VAL A 12 -2.34 8.55 4.96
C VAL A 12 -1.63 9.00 6.22
N GLU A 13 -1.61 8.14 7.24
CA GLU A 13 -0.88 8.36 8.48
C GLU A 13 0.06 7.20 8.76
N LEU A 14 1.31 7.53 9.12
CA LEU A 14 2.35 6.55 9.43
C LEU A 14 2.63 6.54 10.93
N PHE A 15 2.71 5.36 11.54
CA PHE A 15 2.93 5.20 12.98
C PHE A 15 4.04 4.20 13.30
N ALA A 16 4.81 4.49 14.35
CA ALA A 16 5.66 3.54 15.05
C ALA A 16 5.12 3.34 16.48
N GLY A 17 4.38 2.24 16.69
CA GLY A 17 3.64 2.04 17.93
C GLY A 17 2.55 3.11 18.09
N LYS A 18 2.60 3.89 19.18
CA LYS A 18 1.66 5.01 19.43
C LYS A 18 2.12 6.34 18.84
N ARG A 19 3.35 6.42 18.31
CA ARG A 19 3.92 7.68 17.80
C ARG A 19 3.56 7.86 16.32
N LYS A 20 2.92 8.97 15.98
CA LYS A 20 2.75 9.41 14.58
C LYS A 20 4.11 9.86 14.04
N LEU A 21 4.53 9.24 12.94
CA LEU A 21 5.78 9.54 12.22
C LEU A 21 5.57 10.59 11.13
N GLY A 22 4.36 10.67 10.57
CA GLY A 22 4.04 11.61 9.52
C GLY A 22 2.64 11.39 8.96
N SER A 23 2.22 12.31 8.08
CA SER A 23 0.98 12.18 7.30
C SER A 23 1.10 12.88 5.96
N GLY A 24 0.33 12.39 4.99
CA GLY A 24 0.21 12.98 3.67
C GLY A 24 -1.21 12.82 3.14
N LYS A 25 -1.56 13.63 2.13
CA LYS A 25 -2.85 13.53 1.43
C LYS A 25 -2.60 12.97 0.04
N VAL A 26 -3.30 11.89 -0.30
CA VAL A 26 -3.34 11.36 -1.67
C VAL A 26 -4.45 12.06 -2.45
N SER A 27 -4.18 12.38 -3.71
CA SER A 27 -5.08 13.16 -4.58
C SER A 27 -6.28 12.35 -5.07
N SER A 28 -6.18 11.03 -5.13
CA SER A 28 -7.24 10.16 -5.61
C SER A 28 -7.28 8.84 -4.84
N LEU A 29 -8.48 8.47 -4.41
CA LEU A 29 -8.78 7.13 -3.91
C LEU A 29 -9.42 6.34 -5.04
N VAL A 30 -9.02 5.07 -5.18
CA VAL A 30 -9.70 4.19 -6.12
C VAL A 30 -11.10 3.89 -5.57
N LYS A 31 -12.14 4.35 -6.28
CA LYS A 31 -13.54 4.18 -5.87
C LYS A 31 -14.06 2.76 -6.05
N GLU A 32 -13.38 1.99 -6.89
CA GLU A 32 -13.73 0.62 -7.27
C GLU A 32 -12.48 -0.25 -7.14
N MET A 33 -12.64 -1.53 -6.84
CA MET A 33 -11.50 -2.43 -6.80
C MET A 33 -10.89 -2.51 -8.21
N PRO A 34 -9.58 -2.26 -8.39
CA PRO A 34 -8.95 -2.42 -9.69
C PRO A 34 -9.25 -3.79 -10.27
N ILE A 35 -9.42 -3.88 -11.60
CA ILE A 35 -9.51 -5.16 -12.33
C ILE A 35 -8.23 -5.96 -12.12
N ASP A 36 -7.11 -5.26 -11.91
CA ASP A 36 -5.82 -5.86 -11.63
C ASP A 36 -5.77 -6.52 -10.25
N GLY A 37 -5.07 -7.65 -10.17
CA GLY A 37 -4.99 -8.46 -8.97
C GLY A 37 -4.24 -7.76 -7.84
N LEU A 38 -4.62 -8.03 -6.58
CA LEU A 38 -3.82 -7.60 -5.44
C LEU A 38 -2.52 -8.42 -5.40
N GLN A 39 -1.40 -7.80 -5.75
CA GLN A 39 -0.09 -8.41 -5.61
C GLN A 39 0.55 -8.01 -4.27
N VAL A 40 1.16 -8.97 -3.56
CA VAL A 40 1.82 -8.73 -2.27
C VAL A 40 3.25 -9.22 -2.33
N GLY A 41 4.20 -8.31 -2.15
CA GLY A 41 5.63 -8.63 -2.10
C GLY A 41 6.33 -8.69 -3.46
N ARG A 42 5.58 -8.53 -4.55
CA ARG A 42 6.07 -8.44 -5.92
C ARG A 42 5.06 -7.65 -6.74
N ASP A 43 5.52 -6.87 -7.70
CA ASP A 43 4.70 -6.24 -8.73
C ASP A 43 5.28 -6.61 -10.10
N GLU A 44 4.60 -7.49 -10.83
CA GLU A 44 5.05 -7.98 -12.14
C GLU A 44 4.47 -7.19 -13.33
N GLY A 45 3.64 -6.17 -13.11
CA GLY A 45 2.92 -5.53 -14.23
C GLY A 45 2.42 -4.09 -14.03
N GLY A 46 2.59 -3.48 -12.86
CA GLY A 46 1.99 -2.20 -12.49
C GLY A 46 2.92 -0.98 -12.50
N THR A 47 3.90 -0.88 -13.40
CA THR A 47 4.79 0.29 -13.46
C THR A 47 4.04 1.58 -13.80
N VAL A 48 3.94 2.50 -12.84
CA VAL A 48 3.44 3.89 -13.03
C VAL A 48 4.59 4.89 -13.25
N GLY A 49 5.58 4.53 -14.07
CA GLY A 49 6.76 5.33 -14.39
C GLY A 49 7.90 4.49 -14.98
N ASP A 50 8.97 5.14 -15.43
CA ASP A 50 10.10 4.51 -16.14
C ASP A 50 11.08 3.77 -15.20
N TYR A 51 10.56 2.96 -14.28
CA TYR A 51 11.40 2.09 -13.44
C TYR A 51 11.81 0.85 -14.25
N LYS A 52 13.11 0.52 -14.23
CA LYS A 52 13.66 -0.57 -15.04
C LYS A 52 13.44 -1.96 -14.44
N ASP A 53 13.09 -2.05 -13.16
CA ASP A 53 13.11 -3.30 -12.40
C ASP A 53 11.81 -3.52 -11.62
N ALA A 54 11.40 -4.79 -11.51
CA ALA A 54 10.35 -5.22 -10.60
C ALA A 54 10.76 -4.92 -9.15
N PHE A 55 9.86 -4.33 -8.36
CA PHE A 55 10.14 -3.93 -6.98
C PHE A 55 9.88 -5.09 -6.01
N ASP A 56 10.78 -6.08 -5.99
CA ASP A 56 10.65 -7.26 -5.13
C ASP A 56 10.89 -6.90 -3.65
N PHE A 57 9.91 -7.24 -2.80
CA PHE A 57 10.07 -7.15 -1.36
C PHE A 57 10.88 -8.36 -0.86
N ASN A 58 12.17 -8.17 -0.61
CA ASN A 58 13.08 -9.21 -0.13
C ASN A 58 12.88 -9.65 1.34
N GLY A 59 11.88 -9.10 2.04
CA GLY A 59 11.54 -9.44 3.41
C GLY A 59 10.55 -10.60 3.53
N LYS A 60 10.29 -11.06 4.76
CA LYS A 60 9.33 -12.14 5.02
C LYS A 60 7.94 -11.58 5.37
N ILE A 61 6.95 -11.83 4.52
CA ILE A 61 5.54 -11.56 4.83
C ILE A 61 5.03 -12.69 5.74
N LYS A 62 4.71 -12.36 7.00
CA LYS A 62 4.21 -13.37 7.97
C LYS A 62 2.70 -13.62 7.86
N LYS A 63 1.91 -12.63 7.42
CA LYS A 63 0.45 -12.73 7.34
C LYS A 63 -0.13 -11.63 6.46
N VAL A 64 -1.04 -12.02 5.57
CA VAL A 64 -1.94 -11.14 4.83
C VAL A 64 -3.37 -11.51 5.23
N ARG A 65 -4.25 -10.52 5.43
CA ARG A 65 -5.68 -10.74 5.67
C ARG A 65 -6.46 -9.75 4.83
N ILE A 66 -7.25 -10.27 3.90
CA ILE A 66 -8.13 -9.49 3.02
C ILE A 66 -9.55 -9.88 3.37
N LYS A 67 -10.44 -8.89 3.51
CA LYS A 67 -11.88 -9.11 3.64
C LYS A 67 -12.54 -8.35 2.50
N ILE A 68 -13.10 -9.10 1.56
CA ILE A 68 -13.95 -8.59 0.47
C ILE A 68 -15.38 -8.99 0.85
N ASN A 69 -16.33 -8.08 0.66
CA ASN A 69 -17.75 -8.33 0.89
C ASN A 69 -18.43 -8.70 -0.42
#